data_AF-A0A1A8IA63-F1
#
_entry.id   AF-A0A1A8IA63-F1
#
_cell.length_a   1.000
_cell.length_b   1.000
_cell.length_c   1.000
_cell.angle_alpha   90.00
_cell.angle_beta   90.00
_cell.angle_gamma   90.00
#
_symmetry.space_group_name_H-M   'P 1'
#
loop_
_entity.id
_entity.type
_entity.pdbx_description
1 polymer ?
#
loop_
_entity_poly.entity_id
_entity_poly.type
_entity_poly.pdbx_seq_one_letter_code
_entity_poly.pdbx_strand_id
1 'polypeptide(L)' 'LHRCLSHIMKNAKDLCKKRLEKHYKFGMHVFGLLACSSNLKDFDGIILSATVVFKSPCSGPEVQKHLQNLKLLINQ' A
#
# COMPACT_ATOMS: atom_id res chain seq x y z
N LEU A 1 8.07 11.53 -16.82
CA LEU A 1 7.84 10.46 -15.80
C LEU A 1 8.03 10.96 -14.36
N HIS A 2 9.17 11.57 -14.00
CA HIS A 2 9.46 12.02 -12.63
C HIS A 2 8.39 12.97 -12.04
N ARG A 3 7.90 13.95 -12.82
CA ARG A 3 6.83 14.87 -12.38
C ARG A 3 5.51 14.16 -12.03
N CYS A 4 5.14 13.11 -12.79
CA CYS A 4 3.91 12.36 -12.54
C CYS A 4 4.02 11.55 -11.24
N LEU A 5 5.17 10.89 -11.03
CA LEU A 5 5.44 10.14 -9.81
C LEU A 5 5.43 11.05 -8.58
N SER A 6 6.06 12.22 -8.66
CA SER A 6 6.04 13.20 -7.55
C SER A 6 4.63 13.65 -7.19
N HIS A 7 3.76 13.87 -8.18
CA HIS A 7 2.35 14.24 -7.93
C HIS A 7 1.56 13.09 -7.28
N ILE A 8 1.73 11.87 -7.77
CA ILE A 8 1.10 10.68 -7.17
C ILE A 8 1.53 10.52 -5.71
N MET A 9 2.84 10.61 -5.44
CA MET A 9 3.38 10.46 -4.09
C MET A 9 2.97 11.61 -3.15
N LYS A 10 2.80 12.82 -3.67
CA LYS A 10 2.25 13.95 -2.90
C LYS A 10 0.79 13.68 -2.51
N ASN A 11 -0.03 13.23 -3.44
CA ASN A 11 -1.43 12.89 -3.16
C ASN A 11 -1.54 11.71 -2.17
N ALA A 12 -0.70 10.68 -2.34
CA ALA A 12 -0.60 9.55 -1.42
C ALA A 12 -0.23 10.02 0.00
N LYS A 13 0.75 10.93 0.11
CA LYS A 13 1.16 11.55 1.38
C LYS A 13 0.00 12.27 2.05
N ASP A 14 -0.72 13.10 1.32
CA ASP A 14 -1.84 13.86 1.86
C ASP A 14 -3.00 12.95 2.29
N LEU A 15 -3.27 11.87 1.52
CA LEU A 15 -4.26 10.86 1.89
C LEU A 15 -3.85 10.11 3.16
N CYS A 16 -2.61 9.61 3.23
CA CYS A 16 -2.11 8.86 4.38
C CYS A 16 -2.12 9.70 5.66
N LYS A 17 -1.75 10.99 5.58
CA LYS A 17 -1.86 11.90 6.73
C LYS A 17 -3.30 12.05 7.23
N LYS A 18 -4.27 12.13 6.32
CA LYS A 18 -5.68 12.36 6.67
C LYS A 18 -6.42 11.09 7.12
N ARG A 19 -6.08 9.94 6.55
CA ARG A 19 -6.87 8.69 6.69
C ARG A 19 -6.14 7.56 7.41
N LEU A 20 -4.81 7.59 7.44
CA LEU A 20 -3.97 6.51 7.95
C LEU A 20 -2.93 7.04 8.94
N GLU A 21 -3.25 8.07 9.73
CA GLU A 21 -2.27 8.76 10.60
C GLU A 21 -1.46 7.79 11.47
N LYS A 22 -2.13 6.85 12.15
CA LYS A 22 -1.50 5.80 12.99
C LYS A 22 -0.66 4.80 12.20
N HIS A 23 -0.90 4.68 10.89
CA HIS A 23 -0.25 3.73 9.99
C HIS A 23 0.43 4.43 8.80
N TYR A 24 0.81 5.69 8.97
CA TYR A 24 1.25 6.57 7.88
C TYR A 24 2.40 5.96 7.08
N LYS A 25 3.44 5.47 7.78
CA LYS A 25 4.61 4.85 7.13
C LYS A 25 4.21 3.63 6.30
N PHE A 26 3.36 2.76 6.87
CA PHE A 26 2.89 1.57 6.18
C PHE A 26 2.07 1.92 4.93
N GLY A 27 1.13 2.86 5.03
CA GLY A 27 0.37 3.37 3.88
C GLY A 27 1.27 3.95 2.79
N MET A 28 2.28 4.75 3.17
CA MET A 28 3.25 5.30 2.22
C MET A 28 4.06 4.22 1.50
N HIS A 29 4.48 3.16 2.20
CA HIS A 29 5.17 2.04 1.57
C HIS A 29 4.28 1.30 0.56
N VAL A 30 3.01 1.06 0.88
CA VAL A 30 2.06 0.43 -0.07
C VAL A 30 1.87 1.29 -1.32
N PHE A 31 1.71 2.61 -1.18
CA PHE A 31 1.63 3.50 -2.35
C PHE A 31 2.94 3.54 -3.14
N GLY A 32 4.09 3.44 -2.47
CA GLY A 32 5.39 3.28 -3.13
C GLY A 32 5.46 2.02 -3.98
N LEU A 33 5.02 0.87 -3.43
CA LEU A 33 4.94 -0.38 -4.18
C LEU A 33 4.04 -0.26 -5.41
N LEU A 34 2.86 0.35 -5.27
CA LEU A 34 1.94 0.56 -6.40
C LEU A 34 2.56 1.46 -7.48
N ALA A 35 3.25 2.52 -7.09
CA ALA A 35 3.85 3.47 -8.02
C ALA A 35 5.10 2.92 -8.74
N CYS A 36 5.77 1.93 -8.14
CA CYS A 36 6.97 1.30 -8.68
C CYS A 36 6.71 -0.07 -9.34
N SER A 37 5.48 -0.58 -9.30
CA SER A 37 5.14 -1.87 -9.92
C SER A 37 5.36 -1.83 -11.44
N SER A 38 6.08 -2.83 -11.95
CA SER A 38 6.47 -2.91 -13.37
C SER A 38 5.56 -3.82 -14.21
N ASN A 39 4.64 -4.55 -13.58
CA ASN A 39 3.70 -5.43 -14.27
C ASN A 39 2.35 -5.49 -13.54
N LEU A 40 1.30 -5.79 -14.31
CA LEU A 40 -0.07 -5.79 -13.81
C LEU A 40 -0.32 -6.87 -12.74
N LYS A 41 0.36 -8.01 -12.82
CA LYS A 41 0.17 -9.12 -11.87
C LYS A 41 0.60 -8.71 -10.45
N ASP A 42 1.75 -8.07 -10.32
CA ASP A 42 2.24 -7.57 -9.03
C ASP A 42 1.36 -6.42 -8.53
N PHE A 43 0.96 -5.52 -9.42
CA PHE A 43 0.05 -4.43 -9.10
C PHE A 43 -1.29 -4.94 -8.51
N ASP A 44 -1.91 -5.92 -9.17
CA ASP A 44 -3.15 -6.56 -8.71
C ASP A 44 -2.96 -7.24 -7.35
N GLY A 45 -1.83 -7.93 -7.15
CA GLY A 45 -1.51 -8.57 -5.88
C GLY A 45 -1.35 -7.58 -4.71
N ILE A 46 -0.72 -6.43 -4.98
CA ILE A 46 -0.60 -5.33 -4.01
C ILE A 46 -1.97 -4.73 -3.70
N ILE A 47 -2.79 -4.41 -4.71
CA ILE A 47 -4.14 -3.86 -4.52
C ILE A 47 -5.00 -4.80 -3.70
N LEU A 48 -5.02 -6.09 -4.05
CA LEU A 48 -5.85 -7.08 -3.36
C LEU A 48 -5.44 -7.19 -1.89
N SER A 49 -4.14 -7.31 -1.61
CA SER A 49 -3.64 -7.41 -0.24
C SER A 49 -3.89 -6.13 0.57
N ALA A 50 -3.65 -4.96 -0.03
CA ALA A 50 -3.93 -3.67 0.61
C ALA A 50 -5.43 -3.51 0.92
N THR A 51 -6.30 -3.91 -0.01
CA THR A 51 -7.74 -3.84 0.17
C THR A 51 -8.21 -4.67 1.36
N VAL A 52 -7.73 -5.91 1.47
CA VAL A 52 -8.06 -6.78 2.62
C VAL A 52 -7.60 -6.16 3.93
N VAL A 53 -6.37 -5.63 3.98
CA VAL A 53 -5.79 -5.05 5.20
C VAL A 53 -6.50 -3.75 5.61
N PHE A 54 -6.75 -2.83 4.68
CA PHE A 54 -7.31 -1.51 5.01
C PHE A 54 -8.83 -1.50 5.17
N LYS A 55 -9.56 -2.44 4.55
CA LYS A 55 -11.03 -2.51 4.67
C LYS A 55 -11.48 -3.27 5.92
N SER A 56 -10.66 -4.16 6.46
CA SER A 56 -11.09 -5.03 7.55
C SER A 56 -11.27 -4.26 8.86
N PRO A 57 -12.43 -4.42 9.55
CA PRO A 57 -12.64 -3.82 10.87
C PRO A 57 -11.91 -4.58 11.99
N CYS A 58 -11.42 -5.80 11.72
CA CYS A 58 -10.80 -6.67 12.71
C CYS A 58 -9.60 -7.44 12.14
N SER A 59 -8.71 -7.87 13.04
CA SER A 59 -7.57 -8.73 12.71
C SER A 59 -8.04 -10.19 12.63
N GLY A 60 -8.00 -10.77 11.43
CA GLY A 60 -8.31 -12.19 11.19
C GLY A 60 -7.22 -12.89 10.38
N PRO A 61 -7.30 -14.23 10.19
CA PRO A 61 -6.29 -15.00 9.48
C PRO A 61 -5.98 -14.46 8.07
N GLU A 62 -7.01 -14.07 7.33
CA GLU A 62 -6.87 -13.49 5.99
C GLU A 62 -6.14 -12.13 6.04
N VAL A 63 -6.48 -11.27 7.00
CA VAL A 63 -5.79 -9.98 7.18
C VAL A 63 -4.33 -10.19 7.52
N GLN A 64 -4.00 -11.16 8.38
CA GLN A 64 -2.62 -11.46 8.75
C GLN A 64 -1.81 -11.97 7.55
N LYS A 65 -2.39 -12.87 6.75
CA LYS A 65 -1.77 -13.36 5.52
C LYS A 65 -1.48 -12.21 4.54
N HIS A 66 -2.47 -11.38 4.26
CA HIS A 66 -2.29 -10.25 3.33
C HIS A 66 -1.36 -9.16 3.88
N LEU A 67 -1.34 -8.95 5.20
CA LEU A 67 -0.36 -8.07 5.83
C LEU A 67 1.06 -8.61 5.69
N GLN A 68 1.26 -9.91 5.86
CA GLN A 68 2.57 -10.54 5.66
C GLN A 68 3.03 -10.44 4.20
N ASN A 69 2.14 -10.67 3.23
CA ASN A 69 2.44 -10.48 1.81
C ASN A 69 2.94 -9.06 1.52
N LEU A 70 2.25 -8.04 2.04
CA LEU A 70 2.68 -6.65 1.88
C LEU A 70 4.03 -6.39 2.55
N LYS A 71 4.25 -6.89 3.77
CA LYS A 71 5.53 -6.71 4.49
C LYS A 71 6.71 -7.36 3.74
N LEU A 72 6.50 -8.54 3.15
CA LEU A 72 7.52 -9.20 2.35
C LEU A 72 7.92 -8.33 1.15
N LEU A 73 6.95 -7.76 0.44
CA LEU A 73 7.19 -6.87 -0.70
C LEU A 73 7.86 -5.55 -0.29
N ILE A 74 7.54 -5.01 0.89
CA ILE A 74 8.14 -3.76 1.40
C ILE A 74 9.62 -3.96 1.80
N ASN A 75 9.97 -5.15 2.26
CA ASN A 75 11.31 -5.47 2.77
C ASN A 75 12.25 -6.07 1.69
N GLN A 76 11.79 -6.18 0.45
CA GLN A 76 12.62 -6.50 -0.73
C GLN A 76 13.35 -5.26 -1.22
#